data_AF-A0A1H6TUJ3-F1
#
_entry.id   AF-A0A1H6TUJ3-F1
#
_cell.length_a   1.000
_cell.length_b   1.000
_cell.length_c   1.000
_cell.angle_alpha   90.00
_cell.angle_beta   90.00
_cell.angle_gamma   90.00
#
_symmetry.space_group_name_H-M   'P 1'
#
loop_
_entity.id
_entity.type
_entity.pdbx_description
1 polymer ?
#
loop_
_entity_poly.entity_id
_entity_poly.type
_entity_poly.pdbx_seq_one_letter_code
_entity_poly.pdbx_strand_id
1 'polypeptide(L)'
;MYVCICNAVTETDVQTAIDAGCREWEDLQEVLGVAQVCGCCQDSAQALLAASVSADVATEKMPTVYAQGAKAIAEFAVKIWPPVAA
;
A
#
# COMPACT_ATOMS: atom_id res chain seq x y z
N MET A 1 12.54 6.09 -1.92
CA MET A 1 12.69 7.22 -0.95
C MET A 1 11.77 7.02 0.26
N TYR A 2 11.88 7.79 1.36
CA TYR A 2 10.85 7.77 2.42
C TYR A 2 9.62 8.55 1.97
N VAL A 3 8.45 7.91 2.06
CA VAL A 3 7.15 8.51 1.76
C VAL A 3 6.49 8.99 3.05
N CYS A 4 6.52 8.18 4.13
CA CYS A 4 6.02 8.58 5.45
C CYS A 4 7.12 8.48 6.50
N ILE A 5 7.47 9.60 7.11
CA ILE A 5 8.50 9.64 8.17
C ILE A 5 7.95 9.07 9.48
N CYS A 6 6.69 9.36 9.83
CA CYS A 6 6.10 8.93 11.10
C CYS A 6 6.11 7.41 11.29
N ASN A 7 5.83 6.68 10.20
CA ASN A 7 5.74 5.22 10.20
C ASN A 7 6.88 4.55 9.43
N ALA A 8 7.94 5.31 9.11
CA ALA A 8 9.11 4.82 8.37
C ALA A 8 8.77 4.08 7.07
N VAL A 9 7.75 4.54 6.34
CA VAL A 9 7.29 3.94 5.08
C VAL A 9 8.10 4.49 3.93
N THR A 10 8.67 3.60 3.12
CA THR A 10 9.38 3.93 1.89
C THR A 10 8.51 3.74 0.65
N GLU A 11 8.95 4.30 -0.47
CA GLU A 11 8.33 4.11 -1.78
C GLU A 11 8.30 2.64 -2.19
N THR A 12 9.32 1.87 -1.81
CA THR A 12 9.36 0.42 -2.05
C THR A 12 8.29 -0.31 -1.24
N ASP A 13 8.01 0.13 0.00
CA ASP A 13 6.93 -0.43 0.80
C ASP A 13 5.56 -0.13 0.19
N VAL A 14 5.38 1.10 -0.31
CA VAL A 14 4.16 1.50 -1.05
C VAL A 14 3.97 0.64 -2.28
N GLN A 15 5.01 0.48 -3.11
CA GLN A 15 4.96 -0.35 -4.31
C GLN A 15 4.69 -1.82 -3.95
N THR A 16 5.30 -2.35 -2.90
CA THR A 16 5.09 -3.74 -2.46
C THR A 16 3.66 -3.96 -1.98
N ALA A 17 3.08 -3.00 -1.24
CA ALA A 17 1.68 -3.07 -0.83
C ALA A 17 0.73 -3.06 -2.03
N ILE A 18 1.04 -2.25 -3.05
CA ILE A 18 0.31 -2.25 -4.32
C ILE A 18 0.49 -3.60 -5.03
N ASP A 19 1.70 -4.12 -5.18
CA ASP A 19 1.93 -5.41 -5.84
C ASP A 19 1.21 -6.57 -5.10
N ALA A 20 1.05 -6.45 -3.78
CA ALA A 20 0.27 -7.37 -2.94
C ALA A 20 -1.26 -7.22 -3.09
N GLY A 21 -1.75 -6.22 -3.83
CA GLY A 21 -3.16 -6.04 -4.17
C GLY A 21 -3.83 -4.82 -3.54
N CYS A 22 -3.11 -3.93 -2.83
CA CYS A 22 -3.69 -2.66 -2.38
C CYS A 22 -4.05 -1.81 -3.61
N ARG A 23 -5.31 -1.40 -3.73
CA ARG A 23 -5.78 -0.58 -4.87
C ARG A 23 -6.53 0.67 -4.44
N GLU A 24 -7.01 0.70 -3.21
CA GLU A 24 -7.72 1.85 -2.65
C GLU A 24 -6.87 2.57 -1.59
N TRP A 25 -7.19 3.84 -1.33
CA TRP A 25 -6.46 4.66 -0.37
C TRP A 25 -6.57 4.06 1.04
N GLU A 26 -7.76 3.60 1.40
CA GLU A 26 -8.08 2.96 2.68
C GLU A 26 -7.21 1.72 2.90
N ASP A 27 -6.99 0.89 1.87
CA ASP A 27 -6.10 -0.27 1.96
C ASP A 27 -4.67 0.15 2.30
N LEU A 28 -4.17 1.17 1.61
CA LEU A 28 -2.81 1.67 1.79
C LEU A 28 -2.62 2.26 3.20
N GLN A 29 -3.63 2.96 3.72
CA GLN A 29 -3.61 3.50 5.08
C GLN A 29 -3.64 2.39 6.14
N GLU A 30 -4.49 1.36 5.95
CA GLU A 30 -4.60 0.25 6.91
C GLU A 30 -3.33 -0.60 6.94
N VAL A 31 -2.71 -0.85 5.78
CA VAL A 31 -1.51 -1.70 5.66
C VAL A 31 -0.23 -0.99 6.10
N LEU A 32 -0.03 0.26 5.66
CA LEU A 32 1.24 0.99 5.88
C LEU A 32 1.15 2.08 6.97
N GLY A 33 -0.05 2.39 7.45
CA GLY A 33 -0.28 3.46 8.42
C GLY A 33 -0.08 4.87 7.84
N VAL A 34 0.03 5.03 6.52
CA VAL A 34 0.29 6.34 5.91
C VAL A 34 -0.82 7.35 6.24
N ALA A 35 -0.42 8.59 6.47
CA ALA A 35 -1.30 9.72 6.83
C ALA A 35 -2.13 9.55 8.12
N GLN A 36 -1.85 8.56 8.98
CA GLN A 36 -2.57 8.37 10.25
C GLN A 36 -2.01 9.20 11.43
N VAL A 37 -0.81 9.77 11.30
CA VAL A 37 -0.15 10.55 12.36
C VAL A 37 -0.18 12.05 12.07
N CYS A 38 0.66 12.54 11.15
CA CYS A 38 0.73 13.97 10.81
C CYS A 38 0.01 14.33 9.51
N GLY A 39 -0.35 13.34 8.68
CA GLY A 39 -1.01 13.55 7.38
C GLY A 39 -0.11 14.07 6.25
N CYS A 40 1.10 14.56 6.52
CA CYS A 40 1.93 15.24 5.52
C CYS A 40 2.34 14.40 4.31
N CYS A 41 2.30 13.07 4.41
CA CYS A 41 2.66 12.17 3.32
C CYS A 41 1.49 11.85 2.36
N GLN A 42 0.28 12.36 2.63
CA GLN A 42 -0.94 11.96 1.92
C GLN A 42 -0.83 12.14 0.41
N ASP A 43 -0.52 13.35 -0.05
CA ASP A 43 -0.45 13.66 -1.48
C ASP A 43 0.61 12.81 -2.20
N SER A 44 1.76 12.59 -1.55
CA SER A 44 2.85 11.77 -2.09
C SER A 44 2.46 10.28 -2.19
N ALA A 45 1.83 9.74 -1.16
CA ALA A 45 1.37 8.35 -1.14
C ALA A 45 0.23 8.11 -2.15
N GLN A 46 -0.71 9.06 -2.28
CA GLN A 46 -1.78 9.00 -3.28
C GLN A 46 -1.24 9.09 -4.71
N ALA A 47 -0.24 9.93 -4.96
CA ALA A 47 0.39 10.02 -6.27
C ALA A 47 1.03 8.69 -6.69
N LEU A 48 1.69 7.99 -5.76
CA LEU A 48 2.27 6.66 -6.01
C LEU A 48 1.18 5.61 -6.30
N LEU A 49 0.10 5.60 -5.52
CA LEU A 49 -1.03 4.72 -5.75
C LEU A 49 -1.66 4.96 -7.13
N ALA A 50 -1.94 6.22 -7.48
CA ALA A 50 -2.51 6.57 -8.78
C ALA A 50 -1.59 6.24 -9.96
N ALA A 51 -0.28 6.46 -9.81
CA ALA A 51 0.71 6.12 -10.83
C ALA A 51 0.75 4.61 -11.11
N SER A 52 0.62 3.78 -10.07
CA SER A 52 0.62 2.33 -10.21
C SER A 52 -0.67 1.79 -10.85
N VAL A 53 -1.85 2.30 -10.46
CA VAL A 53 -3.13 1.89 -11.04
C VAL A 53 -3.19 2.24 -12.53
N SER A 54 -2.55 3.33 -12.94
CA SER A 54 -2.47 3.74 -14.35
C SER A 54 -1.60 2.82 -15.20
N ALA A 55 -0.63 2.11 -14.60
CA ALA A 55 0.19 1.11 -15.28
C ALA A 55 -0.57 -0.23 -15.46
N ASP A 56 -1.50 -0.54 -14.56
CA ASP A 56 -2.25 -1.80 -14.52
C ASP A 56 -3.48 -1.84 -15.46
N VAL A 57 -3.83 -0.73 -16.13
CA VAL A 57 -5.01 -0.62 -17.04
C VAL A 57 -4.87 -1.45 -18.33
N ALA A 58 -3.91 -2.39 -18.40
CA ALA A 58 -3.86 -3.43 -19.43
C ALA A 58 -4.71 -4.68 -19.11
N THR A 59 -5.34 -4.79 -17.92
CA THR A 59 -6.22 -5.95 -17.62
C THR A 59 -7.53 -5.52 -16.96
N GLU A 60 -8.64 -6.03 -17.50
CA GLU A 60 -9.99 -5.53 -17.26
C GLU A 60 -10.58 -5.96 -15.90
N LYS A 61 -10.99 -4.95 -15.10
CA LYS A 61 -12.10 -4.90 -14.14
C LYS A 61 -12.60 -6.24 -13.53
N MET A 62 -12.33 -6.46 -12.24
CA MET A 62 -13.05 -7.44 -11.41
C MET A 62 -13.61 -6.78 -10.14
N PRO A 63 -14.87 -7.05 -9.72
CA PRO A 63 -15.55 -6.25 -8.69
C PRO A 63 -15.17 -6.66 -7.27
N THR A 64 -15.31 -5.68 -6.38
CA THR A 64 -14.86 -5.55 -4.97
C THR A 64 -15.31 -6.65 -4.00
N VAL A 65 -16.00 -7.70 -4.45
CA VAL A 65 -16.57 -8.75 -3.59
C VAL A 65 -15.53 -9.82 -3.19
N TYR A 66 -14.41 -9.94 -3.93
CA TYR A 66 -13.35 -10.92 -3.66
C TYR A 66 -12.10 -10.35 -2.96
N ALA A 67 -12.06 -9.05 -2.65
CA ALA A 67 -10.90 -8.39 -2.01
C ALA A 67 -10.75 -8.76 -0.52
N GLN A 68 -11.83 -9.14 0.16
CA GLN A 68 -11.82 -9.41 1.61
C GLN A 68 -10.89 -10.56 2.03
N GLY A 69 -10.58 -11.52 1.13
CA GLY A 69 -9.70 -12.65 1.43
C GLY A 69 -8.22 -12.38 1.17
N ALA A 70 -7.89 -11.53 0.21
CA ALA A 70 -6.52 -11.13 -0.12
C ALA A 70 -5.96 -10.09 0.86
N LYS A 71 -6.83 -9.27 1.44
CA LYS A 71 -6.45 -8.25 2.42
C LYS A 71 -5.87 -8.86 3.71
N ALA A 72 -6.43 -9.97 4.19
CA ALA A 72 -5.97 -10.66 5.40
C ALA A 72 -4.55 -11.26 5.26
N ILE A 73 -4.17 -11.74 4.07
CA ILE A 73 -2.80 -12.26 3.82
C ILE A 73 -1.79 -11.13 3.62
N ALA A 74 -2.19 -9.99 3.03
CA ALA A 74 -1.33 -8.81 2.91
C ALA A 74 -1.11 -8.12 4.28
N GLU A 75 -2.16 -7.99 5.10
CA GLU A 75 -2.05 -7.52 6.48
C GLU A 75 -1.11 -8.41 7.31
N PHE A 76 -1.18 -9.74 7.15
CA PHE A 76 -0.30 -10.67 7.85
C PHE A 76 1.14 -10.62 7.30
N ALA A 77 1.33 -10.50 5.98
CA ALA A 77 2.65 -10.50 5.36
C ALA A 77 3.44 -9.21 5.59
N VAL A 78 2.80 -8.03 5.60
CA VAL A 78 3.48 -6.75 5.86
C VAL A 78 3.71 -6.55 7.36
N LYS A 79 2.76 -6.96 8.22
CA LYS A 79 2.83 -6.74 9.68
C LYS A 79 3.65 -7.80 10.44
N ILE A 80 3.90 -8.96 9.84
CA ILE A 80 4.78 -10.01 10.39
C ILE A 80 6.19 -9.95 9.83
N TRP A 81 6.43 -9.14 8.78
CA TRP A 81 7.78 -8.99 8.25
C TRP A 81 8.73 -8.50 9.35
N PRO A 82 9.68 -9.34 9.83
CA PRO A 82 10.68 -8.88 10.76
C PRO A 82 11.61 -7.92 10.01
N PRO A 83 12.01 -6.78 10.60
CA PRO A 83 13.09 -5.99 10.04
C PRO A 83 14.39 -6.80 10.13
N VAL A 84 15.13 -6.83 9.01
CA VAL A 84 16.56 -7.14 8.83
C VAL A 84 17.09 -8.59 8.96
N ALA A 85 17.83 -8.99 7.91
CA ALA A 85 18.95 -9.95 7.84
C ALA A 85 18.72 -11.31 7.14
N ALA A 86 18.86 -11.31 5.80
CA ALA A 86 19.94 -12.03 5.10
C ALA A 86 20.24 -11.34 3.76
#